data_AF-A0A3D0C5I5-F1
#
_entry.id   AF-A0A3D0C5I5-F1
#
_cell.length_a   1.000
_cell.length_b   1.000
_cell.length_c   1.000
_cell.angle_alpha   90.00
_cell.angle_beta   90.00
_cell.angle_gamma   90.00
#
_symmetry.space_group_name_H-M   'P 1'
#
loop_
_entity.id
_entity.type
_entity.pdbx_description
1 polymer ?
#
loop_
_entity_poly.entity_id
_entity_poly.type
_entity_poly.pdbx_seq_one_letter_code
_entity_poly.pdbx_strand_id
1 'polypeptide(L)'
;MEKLTVKIILTVLALALTGCSSSENEIDKVPDKSAQALFTDARSALDNGLYQKAIQILGAIDSRFPFGPISHQVQLDLIYAYYKSG
;
A
#
# COMPACT_ATOMS: atom_id res chain seq x y z
N MET A 1 -46.48 -5.13 6.95
CA MET A 1 -45.35 -5.02 6.00
C MET A 1 -44.13 -4.33 6.59
N GLU A 2 -44.28 -3.44 7.57
CA GLU A 2 -43.18 -2.72 8.25
C GLU A 2 -42.12 -3.65 8.88
N LYS A 3 -42.54 -4.77 9.49
CA LYS A 3 -41.62 -5.73 10.11
C LYS A 3 -40.68 -6.44 9.11
N LEU A 4 -41.07 -6.51 7.83
CA LEU A 4 -40.27 -7.14 6.77
C LEU A 4 -39.26 -6.13 6.20
N THR A 5 -39.69 -4.88 6.00
CA THR A 5 -38.85 -3.78 5.51
C THR A 5 -37.72 -3.45 6.49
N VAL A 6 -38.00 -3.47 7.81
CA VAL A 6 -36.97 -3.23 8.84
C VAL A 6 -35.88 -4.31 8.81
N LYS A 7 -36.24 -5.58 8.59
CA LYS A 7 -35.26 -6.68 8.51
C LYS A 7 -34.36 -6.56 7.27
N ILE A 8 -34.93 -6.19 6.13
CA ILE A 8 -34.18 -6.01 4.88
C ILE A 8 -33.16 -4.87 5.02
N ILE A 9 -33.54 -3.75 5.61
CA ILE A 9 -32.63 -2.62 5.86
C ILE A 9 -31.49 -3.03 6.81
N LEU A 10 -31.80 -3.81 7.85
CA LEU A 10 -30.79 -4.33 8.79
C LEU A 10 -29.78 -5.26 8.11
N THR A 11 -30.23 -6.13 7.21
CA THR A 11 -29.33 -7.02 6.45
C THR A 11 -28.47 -6.25 5.45
N VAL A 12 -29.04 -5.27 4.76
CA VAL A 12 -28.30 -4.44 3.79
C VAL A 12 -27.25 -3.56 4.49
N LEU A 13 -27.57 -3.00 5.66
CA LEU A 13 -26.61 -2.22 6.45
C LEU A 13 -25.48 -3.10 7.01
N ALA A 14 -25.80 -4.32 7.47
CA ALA A 14 -24.79 -5.26 7.94
C ALA A 14 -23.81 -5.68 6.84
N LEU A 15 -24.29 -5.86 5.61
CA LEU A 15 -23.45 -6.14 4.43
C LEU A 15 -22.62 -4.93 3.97
N ALA A 16 -23.09 -3.71 4.23
CA ALA A 16 -22.35 -2.49 3.91
C ALA A 16 -21.19 -2.19 4.89
N LEU A 17 -21.17 -2.84 6.07
CA LEU A 17 -20.16 -2.64 7.12
C LEU A 17 -19.04 -3.69 7.10
N THR A 18 -19.16 -4.78 6.32
CA THR A 18 -18.06 -5.70 6.03
C THR A 18 -17.35 -5.22 4.77
N GLY A 19 -16.33 -4.38 4.79
CA GLY A 19 -15.38 -4.06 5.84
C GLY A 19 -14.11 -3.71 5.08
N CYS A 20 -13.70 -2.44 5.16
CA CYS A 20 -12.44 -1.97 4.61
C CYS A 20 -11.31 -2.74 5.31
N SER A 21 -10.83 -3.80 4.67
CA SER A 21 -9.71 -4.60 5.17
C SER A 21 -8.41 -3.82 4.95
N SER A 22 -8.17 -2.82 5.78
CA SER A 22 -6.83 -2.32 6.00
C SER A 22 -6.17 -3.28 6.99
N SER A 23 -5.49 -4.31 6.48
CA SER A 23 -4.66 -5.14 7.32
C SER A 23 -3.48 -4.29 7.81
N GLU A 24 -3.57 -3.76 9.02
CA GLU A 24 -2.43 -3.25 9.80
C GLU A 24 -1.60 -4.38 10.43
N ASN A 25 -1.72 -5.60 9.90
CA ASN A 25 -0.94 -6.74 10.36
C ASN A 25 0.13 -6.99 9.30
N GLU A 26 1.39 -6.90 9.75
CA GLU A 26 2.63 -7.06 8.98
C GLU A 26 3.17 -5.77 8.34
N ILE A 27 3.60 -4.80 9.18
CA ILE A 27 4.82 -4.01 8.87
C ILE A 27 6.04 -4.95 9.03
N ASP A 28 5.93 -6.15 8.44
CA ASP A 28 6.98 -7.14 8.51
C ASP A 28 8.01 -6.75 7.47
N LYS A 29 9.03 -6.09 8.01
CA LYS A 29 10.41 -6.05 7.52
C LYS A 29 10.49 -6.32 6.01
N VAL A 30 10.57 -5.25 5.22
CA VAL A 30 10.68 -5.32 3.75
C VAL A 30 11.55 -6.52 3.36
N PRO A 31 10.99 -7.49 2.59
CA PRO A 31 11.58 -8.80 2.43
C PRO A 31 12.99 -8.70 1.89
N ASP A 32 13.83 -9.67 2.23
CA ASP A 32 15.20 -9.71 1.73
C ASP A 32 15.22 -10.19 0.27
N LYS A 33 14.95 -9.25 -0.64
CA LYS A 33 14.96 -9.44 -2.09
C LYS A 33 16.00 -8.52 -2.73
N SER A 34 16.35 -8.79 -3.98
CA SER A 34 17.20 -7.88 -4.77
C SER A 34 16.57 -6.50 -4.90
N ALA A 35 17.40 -5.48 -5.08
CA ALA A 35 16.96 -4.10 -5.29
C ALA A 35 15.95 -3.98 -6.45
N GLN A 36 16.17 -4.72 -7.54
CA GLN A 36 15.28 -4.72 -8.70
C GLN A 36 13.91 -5.35 -8.38
N ALA A 37 13.88 -6.46 -7.64
CA ALA A 37 12.62 -7.09 -7.25
C ALA A 37 11.82 -6.20 -6.30
N LEU A 38 12.48 -5.57 -5.32
CA LEU A 38 11.86 -4.58 -4.46
C LEU A 38 11.37 -3.36 -5.25
N PHE A 39 12.13 -2.91 -6.25
CA PHE A 39 11.73 -1.78 -7.09
C PHE A 39 10.47 -2.08 -7.90
N THR A 40 10.35 -3.30 -8.45
CA THR A 40 9.11 -3.76 -9.11
C THR A 40 7.94 -3.79 -8.13
N ASP A 41 8.14 -4.30 -6.91
CA ASP A 41 7.10 -4.33 -5.87
C ASP A 41 6.66 -2.91 -5.47
N ALA A 42 7.61 -1.98 -5.34
CA ALA A 42 7.35 -0.57 -5.07
C ALA A 42 6.57 0.11 -6.20
N ARG A 43 6.92 -0.16 -7.46
CA ARG A 43 6.20 0.40 -8.60
C ARG A 43 4.77 -0.10 -8.69
N SER A 44 4.56 -1.40 -8.50
CA SER A 44 3.22 -1.95 -8.39
C SER A 44 2.42 -1.27 -7.26
N ALA A 45 3.03 -1.02 -6.10
CA ALA A 45 2.38 -0.29 -5.02
C ALA A 45 1.99 1.15 -5.43
N LEU A 46 2.86 1.87 -6.15
CA LEU A 46 2.56 3.21 -6.66
C LEU A 46 1.42 3.22 -7.68
N ASP A 47 1.42 2.27 -8.61
CA ASP A 47 0.40 2.15 -9.66
C ASP A 47 -0.98 1.83 -9.06
N ASN A 48 -1.01 1.12 -7.93
CA ASN A 48 -2.22 0.83 -7.17
C ASN A 48 -2.61 1.93 -6.16
N GLY A 49 -1.91 3.06 -6.14
CA GLY A 49 -2.16 4.16 -5.20
C GLY A 49 -1.82 3.84 -3.73
N LEU A 50 -1.08 2.76 -3.48
CA LEU A 50 -0.64 2.32 -2.16
C LEU A 50 0.64 3.07 -1.74
N TYR A 51 0.55 4.40 -1.66
CA TYR A 51 1.73 5.27 -1.49
C TYR A 51 2.53 4.97 -0.23
N GLN A 52 1.87 4.65 0.89
CA GLN A 52 2.59 4.30 2.12
C GLN A 52 3.39 3.01 2.02
N LYS A 53 2.86 2.02 1.31
CA LYS A 53 3.58 0.78 1.04
C LYS A 53 4.78 1.05 0.13
N ALA A 54 4.61 1.88 -0.90
CA ALA A 54 5.70 2.28 -1.78
C ALA A 54 6.82 3.01 -1.02
N ILE A 55 6.48 3.96 -0.13
CA ILE A 55 7.45 4.69 0.70
C ILE A 55 8.31 3.72 1.53
N GLN A 56 7.69 2.73 2.16
CA GLN A 56 8.42 1.73 2.96
C GLN A 56 9.40 0.91 2.12
N ILE A 57 8.95 0.42 0.95
CA ILE A 57 9.80 -0.41 0.07
C ILE A 57 10.93 0.44 -0.52
N LEU A 58 10.64 1.63 -1.04
CA LEU A 58 11.63 2.53 -1.63
C LEU A 58 12.66 2.99 -0.60
N GLY A 59 12.26 3.33 0.63
CA GLY A 59 13.19 3.67 1.70
C GLY A 59 14.08 2.49 2.13
N ALA A 60 13.56 1.26 2.06
CA ALA A 60 14.39 0.08 2.27
C ALA A 60 15.42 -0.12 1.13
N ILE A 61 15.06 0.19 -0.12
CA ILE A 61 16.02 0.16 -1.24
C ILE A 61 17.08 1.26 -1.07
N ASP A 62 16.70 2.49 -0.73
CA ASP A 62 17.61 3.62 -0.55
C ASP A 62 18.62 3.38 0.59
N SER A 63 18.16 2.80 1.71
CA SER A 63 19.04 2.46 2.84
C SER A 63 19.97 1.26 2.59
N ARG A 64 19.49 0.22 1.87
CA ARG A 64 20.28 -1.00 1.61
C ARG A 64 21.20 -0.87 0.38
N PHE A 65 20.79 -0.09 -0.62
CA PHE A 65 21.44 0.03 -1.93
C PHE A 65 21.60 1.50 -2.37
N PRO A 66 22.19 2.39 -1.55
CA PRO A 66 22.21 3.84 -1.77
C PRO A 66 22.92 4.27 -3.07
N PHE A 67 23.84 3.45 -3.59
CA PHE A 67 24.62 3.74 -4.80
C PHE A 67 24.33 2.76 -5.95
N GLY A 68 23.18 2.08 -5.92
CA GLY A 68 22.79 1.15 -6.97
C GLY A 68 22.45 1.84 -8.28
N PRO A 69 22.43 1.12 -9.43
CA PRO A 69 22.13 1.70 -10.75
C PRO A 69 20.73 2.33 -10.85
N ILE A 70 19.84 2.00 -9.91
CA ILE A 70 18.47 2.51 -9.83
C ILE A 70 18.26 3.56 -8.73
N SER A 71 19.31 3.96 -7.98
CA SER A 71 19.17 4.83 -6.80
C SER A 71 18.51 6.17 -7.11
N HIS A 72 18.87 6.82 -8.22
CA HIS A 72 18.23 8.06 -8.63
C HIS A 72 16.73 7.90 -8.90
N GLN A 73 16.32 6.80 -9.55
CA GLN A 73 14.90 6.55 -9.81
C GLN A 73 14.15 6.24 -8.49
N VAL A 74 14.79 5.50 -7.57
CA VAL A 74 14.23 5.24 -6.23
C VAL A 74 13.97 6.54 -5.49
N GLN A 75 14.90 7.50 -5.52
CA GLN A 75 14.72 8.79 -4.87
C GLN A 75 13.60 9.63 -5.50
N LEU A 76 13.52 9.67 -6.84
CA LEU A 76 12.42 10.36 -7.54
C LEU A 76 11.07 9.75 -7.18
N ASP A 77 10.98 8.42 -7.15
CA ASP A 77 9.75 7.71 -6.82
C ASP A 77 9.37 7.87 -5.35
N LEU A 78 10.36 7.97 -4.45
CA LEU A 78 10.13 8.21 -3.03
C LEU A 78 9.56 9.63 -2.80
N ILE A 79 10.12 10.64 -3.48
CA ILE A 79 9.59 12.02 -3.46
C ILE A 79 8.16 12.05 -3.99
N TYR A 80 7.90 11.39 -5.13
CA TYR A 80 6.55 11.28 -5.70
C TYR A 80 5.58 10.60 -4.74
N ALA A 81 5.99 9.50 -4.10
CA ALA A 81 5.16 8.76 -3.16
C ALA A 81 4.77 9.64 -1.95
N TYR A 82 5.73 10.38 -1.37
CA TYR A 82 5.44 11.34 -0.29
C TYR A 82 4.51 12.45 -0.74
N TYR A 83 4.70 13.02 -1.94
CA TYR A 83 3.82 14.04 -2.49
C TYR A 83 2.38 13.56 -2.67
N LYS A 84 2.20 12.32 -3.17
CA LYS A 84 0.87 11.74 -3.40
C LYS A 84 0.19 11.23 -2.13
N SER A 85 0.97 11.00 -1.07
CA SER A 85 0.47 10.56 0.22
C SER A 85 -0.09 11.70 1.08
N GLY A 86 0.31 12.95 0.81
CA GLY A 86 -0.24 14.15 1.46
C GLY A 86 -1.45 14.69 0.73
#